data_AF-A0A940B5Q4-F1
#
_entry.id   AF-A0A940B5Q4-F1
#
_cell.length_a   1.000
_cell.length_b   1.000
_cell.length_c   1.000
_cell.angle_alpha   90.00
_cell.angle_beta   90.00
_cell.angle_gamma   90.00
#
_symmetry.space_group_name_H-M   'P 1'
#
loop_
_entity.id
_entity.type
_entity.pdbx_description
1 polymer ?
#
loop_
_entity_poly.entity_id
_entity_poly.type
_entity_poly.pdbx_seq_one_letter_code
_entity_poly.pdbx_strand_id
1 'polypeptide(L)'
;MYSTNYSVAVNWLHNDFILCNNIPEIDPSVFDNMRFSLYRDDDDQDDDEDNDDDEKDTPSYELHHPDCDREIFQWYLTNCSDEDVAFLEEHFGLLFTYSDTLELYVLCVDHFGTSWSYVHCDTDLENAIREEGQER
;
A
#
# COMPACT_ATOMS: atom_id res chain seq x y z
N MET A 1 -3.11 -15.40 9.17
CA MET A 1 -3.08 -14.74 7.86
C MET A 1 -3.55 -15.74 6.82
N TYR A 2 -4.51 -15.28 6.04
CA TYR A 2 -5.11 -15.93 4.90
C TYR A 2 -4.62 -15.22 3.63
N SER A 3 -4.64 -15.93 2.51
CA SER A 3 -4.25 -15.38 1.20
C SER A 3 -5.50 -15.13 0.37
N THR A 4 -5.55 -13.97 -0.27
CA THR A 4 -6.55 -13.58 -1.25
C THR A 4 -5.88 -12.84 -2.41
N ASN A 5 -6.67 -12.24 -3.30
CA ASN A 5 -6.13 -11.41 -4.36
C ASN A 5 -6.65 -9.97 -4.32
N TYR A 6 -5.89 -9.08 -4.94
CA TYR A 6 -6.16 -7.65 -4.99
C TYR A 6 -7.54 -7.33 -5.55
N SER A 7 -8.03 -8.14 -6.50
CA SER A 7 -9.38 -8.01 -7.03
C SER A 7 -10.47 -8.25 -5.99
N VAL A 8 -10.26 -9.10 -4.99
CA VAL A 8 -11.21 -9.27 -3.87
C VAL A 8 -11.14 -8.07 -2.94
N ALA A 9 -9.92 -7.69 -2.54
CA ALA A 9 -9.68 -6.60 -1.61
C ALA A 9 -10.38 -5.30 -2.08
N VAL A 10 -10.13 -4.88 -3.32
CA VAL A 10 -10.74 -3.65 -3.87
C VAL A 10 -12.26 -3.76 -4.05
N ASN A 11 -12.83 -4.96 -4.18
CA ASN A 11 -14.28 -5.13 -4.32
C ASN A 11 -14.99 -5.44 -2.99
N TRP A 12 -14.26 -5.56 -1.88
CA TRP A 12 -14.76 -6.06 -0.61
C TRP A 12 -15.92 -5.23 -0.04
N LEU A 13 -15.75 -3.90 -0.10
CA LEU A 13 -16.72 -2.94 0.40
C LEU A 13 -17.63 -2.37 -0.69
N HIS A 14 -17.54 -2.89 -1.93
CA HIS A 14 -18.31 -2.43 -3.08
C HIS A 14 -18.11 -0.93 -3.43
N ASN A 15 -16.91 -0.39 -3.15
CA ASN A 15 -16.53 0.94 -3.60
C ASN A 15 -16.13 0.94 -5.07
N ASP A 16 -16.29 2.09 -5.71
CA ASP A 16 -15.89 2.34 -7.09
C ASP A 16 -14.42 2.73 -7.14
N PHE A 17 -13.72 2.23 -8.17
CA PHE A 17 -12.32 2.55 -8.45
C PHE A 17 -12.17 2.95 -9.91
N ILE A 18 -11.84 4.22 -10.14
CA ILE A 18 -11.73 4.81 -11.49
C ILE A 18 -10.27 5.15 -11.76
N LEU A 19 -9.68 4.48 -12.75
CA LEU A 19 -8.29 4.72 -13.16
C LEU A 19 -8.07 6.19 -13.55
N CYS A 20 -7.09 6.82 -12.91
CA CYS A 20 -6.75 8.23 -13.09
C CYS A 20 -5.24 8.47 -12.92
N ASN A 21 -4.42 7.88 -13.77
CA ASN A 21 -2.94 8.00 -13.66
C ASN A 21 -2.40 9.43 -13.78
N ASN A 22 -3.18 10.37 -14.30
CA ASN A 22 -2.76 11.77 -14.41
C ASN A 22 -3.03 12.56 -13.11
N ILE A 23 -3.64 11.96 -12.08
CA ILE A 23 -3.95 12.67 -10.83
C ILE A 23 -2.75 13.35 -10.18
N PRO A 24 -1.52 12.78 -10.15
CA PRO A 24 -0.41 13.44 -9.46
C PRO A 24 0.11 14.68 -10.21
N GLU A 25 -0.18 14.80 -11.51
CA GLU A 25 0.11 16.01 -12.30
C GLU A 25 -0.95 17.10 -12.07
N ILE A 26 -2.18 16.69 -11.78
CA ILE A 26 -3.33 17.59 -11.59
C ILE A 26 -3.37 18.12 -10.16
N ASP A 27 -3.12 17.24 -9.19
CA ASP A 27 -3.16 17.53 -7.77
C ASP A 27 -1.93 16.92 -7.07
N PRO A 28 -0.86 17.71 -6.89
CA PRO A 28 0.35 17.26 -6.20
C PRO A 28 0.14 16.89 -4.73
N SER A 29 -0.95 17.32 -4.08
CA SER A 29 -1.23 17.00 -2.67
C SER A 29 -1.33 15.50 -2.41
N VAL A 30 -1.61 14.69 -3.45
CA VAL A 30 -1.60 13.23 -3.35
C VAL A 30 -0.25 12.67 -2.92
N PHE A 31 0.86 13.39 -3.15
CA PHE A 31 2.18 13.01 -2.62
C PHE A 31 2.36 13.46 -1.17
N ASP A 32 1.94 14.68 -0.84
CA ASP A 32 2.04 15.24 0.51
C ASP A 32 1.19 14.45 1.53
N ASN A 33 0.08 13.87 1.06
CA ASN A 33 -0.85 13.08 1.87
C ASN A 33 -0.50 11.58 1.96
N MET A 34 0.62 11.14 1.36
CA MET A 34 1.06 9.75 1.49
C MET A 34 1.47 9.44 2.92
N ARG A 35 0.96 8.32 3.44
CA ARG A 35 1.26 7.83 4.80
C ARG A 35 2.30 6.70 4.82
N PHE A 36 2.95 6.47 3.68
CA PHE A 36 3.93 5.41 3.47
C PHE A 36 5.13 5.96 2.71
N SER A 37 6.33 5.41 2.97
CA SER A 37 7.54 5.80 2.25
C SER A 37 7.59 5.11 0.88
N LEU A 38 7.89 5.89 -0.16
CA LEU A 38 8.15 5.38 -1.52
C LEU A 38 9.62 4.99 -1.70
N TYR A 39 10.51 5.71 -1.01
CA TYR A 39 11.95 5.53 -1.04
C TYR A 39 12.44 5.02 0.31
N ARG A 40 13.52 4.26 0.29
CA ARG A 40 14.35 4.08 1.47
C ARG A 40 15.03 5.42 1.76
N ASP A 41 15.09 5.82 3.03
CA ASP A 41 15.99 6.90 3.44
C ASP A 41 17.43 6.37 3.24
N ASP A 42 18.01 6.56 2.06
CA ASP A 42 19.44 6.32 1.78
C ASP A 42 20.30 7.46 2.37
N ASP A 43 19.93 7.96 3.56
CA ASP A 43 20.69 8.95 4.33
C ASP A 43 21.32 8.29 5.58
N ASP A 44 21.85 7.07 5.42
CA ASP A 44 23.04 6.69 6.20
C ASP A 44 24.25 7.39 5.55
N GLN A 45 24.32 8.71 5.72
CA GLN A 45 25.53 9.48 5.46
C GLN A 45 26.63 8.94 6.38
N ASP A 46 27.78 8.61 5.77
CA ASP A 46 29.03 8.28 6.44
C ASP A 46 29.33 9.23 7.62
N ASP A 47 29.06 8.81 8.86
CA ASP A 47 29.66 9.40 10.06
C ASP A 47 30.76 8.44 10.55
N ASP A 48 31.96 8.64 10.02
CA ASP A 48 33.21 8.25 10.65
C ASP A 48 33.33 8.96 12.01
N GLU A 49 32.74 8.45 13.10
CA GLU A 49 33.20 8.75 14.46
C GLU A 49 33.14 7.52 15.38
N ASP A 50 34.33 7.07 15.80
CA ASP A 50 34.58 6.07 16.85
C ASP A 50 33.64 6.19 18.05
N ASN A 51 32.94 5.11 18.41
CA ASN A 51 32.60 4.84 19.82
C ASN A 51 32.29 3.35 20.08
N ASP A 52 33.16 2.72 20.86
CA ASP A 52 32.88 1.52 21.64
C ASP A 52 31.77 1.81 22.66
N ASP A 53 30.61 1.14 22.61
CA ASP A 53 30.06 0.42 23.78
C ASP A 53 28.81 -0.42 23.44
N ASP A 54 28.64 -1.46 24.25
CA ASP A 54 27.89 -2.69 24.05
C ASP A 54 26.53 -2.65 24.80
N GLU A 55 25.38 -2.76 24.11
CA GLU A 55 24.16 -3.40 24.64
C GLU A 55 23.10 -3.63 23.55
N LYS A 56 22.98 -4.87 23.04
CA LYS A 56 21.86 -5.31 22.19
C LYS A 56 20.91 -6.18 23.01
N ASP A 57 19.68 -5.70 23.26
CA ASP A 57 18.54 -6.61 23.50
C ASP A 57 17.19 -5.95 23.18
N THR A 58 16.81 -5.95 21.90
CA THR A 58 15.41 -5.92 21.46
C THR A 58 15.26 -6.73 20.17
N PRO A 59 14.51 -7.85 20.15
CA PRO A 59 14.18 -8.52 18.91
C PRO A 59 13.00 -7.79 18.27
N SER A 60 13.31 -6.76 17.48
CA SER A 60 12.38 -6.22 16.48
C SER A 60 12.21 -7.29 15.41
N TYR A 61 11.09 -8.02 15.44
CA TYR A 61 10.64 -8.75 14.25
C TYR A 61 10.07 -7.73 13.26
N GLU A 62 10.93 -6.84 12.78
CA GLU A 62 10.70 -6.15 11.52
C GLU A 62 10.73 -7.22 10.43
N LEU A 63 9.58 -7.45 9.83
CA LEU A 63 9.43 -8.21 8.61
C LEU A 63 10.11 -7.42 7.49
N HIS A 64 11.45 -7.47 7.49
CA HIS A 64 12.34 -6.89 6.51
C HIS A 64 12.08 -7.59 5.17
N HIS A 65 11.40 -6.91 4.25
CA HIS A 65 11.51 -7.19 2.82
C HIS A 65 12.61 -6.27 2.27
N PRO A 66 13.85 -6.76 2.10
CA PRO A 66 15.04 -5.92 1.97
C PRO A 66 15.19 -5.15 0.64
N ASP A 67 14.31 -5.33 -0.36
CA ASP A 67 14.63 -4.95 -1.75
C ASP A 67 13.50 -4.26 -2.56
N CYS A 68 12.39 -3.80 -1.98
CA CYS A 68 11.33 -3.15 -2.77
C CYS A 68 11.24 -1.64 -2.47
N ASP A 69 11.88 -0.83 -3.32
CA ASP A 69 11.42 0.54 -3.57
C ASP A 69 9.94 0.47 -3.96
N ARG A 70 9.06 1.12 -3.20
CA ARG A 70 7.63 1.13 -3.53
C ARG A 70 7.41 2.20 -4.59
N GLU A 71 7.23 1.77 -5.83
CA GLU A 71 6.84 2.63 -6.94
C GLU A 71 5.33 2.53 -7.18
N ILE A 72 4.64 3.66 -7.29
CA ILE A 72 3.21 3.66 -7.63
C ILE A 72 3.04 3.62 -9.16
N PHE A 73 2.55 2.49 -9.66
CA PHE A 73 2.32 2.26 -11.09
C PHE A 73 0.96 2.76 -11.58
N GLN A 74 -0.06 2.74 -10.72
CA GLN A 74 -1.41 3.16 -11.08
C GLN A 74 -2.12 3.89 -9.93
N TRP A 75 -2.99 4.82 -10.31
CA TRP A 75 -3.75 5.66 -9.38
C TRP A 75 -5.23 5.54 -9.69
N TYR A 76 -6.06 5.30 -8.67
CA TYR A 76 -7.51 5.17 -8.84
C TYR A 76 -8.24 6.11 -7.90
N LEU A 77 -9.13 6.94 -8.46
CA LEU A 77 -10.09 7.70 -7.66
C LEU A 77 -11.11 6.73 -7.06
N THR A 78 -11.51 6.99 -5.82
CA THR A 78 -12.50 6.16 -5.14
C THR A 78 -13.50 6.99 -4.33
N ASN A 79 -14.68 6.42 -4.12
CA ASN A 79 -15.71 6.96 -3.23
C ASN A 79 -15.61 6.42 -1.79
N CYS A 80 -14.53 5.72 -1.44
CA CYS A 80 -14.27 5.27 -0.07
C CYS A 80 -14.39 6.42 0.94
N SER A 81 -15.03 6.14 2.07
CA SER A 81 -14.98 6.99 3.27
C SER A 81 -13.70 6.76 4.08
N ASP A 82 -13.46 7.58 5.10
CA ASP A 82 -12.36 7.38 6.06
C ASP A 82 -12.40 5.99 6.72
N GLU A 83 -13.61 5.51 7.05
CA GLU A 83 -13.82 4.19 7.66
C GLU A 83 -13.50 3.06 6.67
N ASP A 84 -13.87 3.22 5.40
CA ASP A 84 -13.57 2.23 4.36
C ASP A 84 -12.07 2.14 4.11
N VAL A 85 -11.38 3.28 4.03
CA VAL A 85 -9.92 3.32 3.84
C VAL A 85 -9.23 2.66 5.02
N ALA A 86 -9.55 3.06 6.25
CA ALA A 86 -8.95 2.45 7.44
C ALA A 86 -9.14 0.92 7.46
N PHE A 87 -10.34 0.44 7.14
CA PHE A 87 -10.63 -0.99 7.05
C PHE A 87 -9.79 -1.68 5.97
N LEU A 88 -9.72 -1.11 4.77
CA LEU A 88 -9.00 -1.73 3.64
C LEU A 88 -7.48 -1.71 3.82
N GLU A 89 -6.93 -0.66 4.43
CA GLU A 89 -5.51 -0.59 4.82
C GLU A 89 -5.18 -1.64 5.88
N GLU A 90 -6.01 -1.76 6.92
CA GLU A 90 -5.79 -2.70 8.04
C GLU A 90 -5.92 -4.17 7.62
N HIS A 91 -6.97 -4.51 6.87
CA HIS A 91 -7.32 -5.91 6.60
C HIS A 91 -6.76 -6.47 5.28
N PHE A 92 -6.33 -5.62 4.35
CA PHE A 92 -5.81 -6.06 3.05
C PHE A 92 -4.48 -5.41 2.66
N GLY A 93 -3.97 -4.46 3.45
CA GLY A 93 -2.71 -3.76 3.14
C GLY A 93 -2.79 -2.91 1.87
N LEU A 94 -4.00 -2.46 1.49
CA LEU A 94 -4.13 -1.50 0.39
C LEU A 94 -3.49 -0.16 0.78
N LEU A 95 -3.05 0.63 -0.20
CA LEU A 95 -2.38 1.90 0.03
C LEU A 95 -3.26 3.03 -0.47
N PHE A 96 -3.60 3.98 0.40
CA PHE A 96 -4.37 5.15 0.01
C PHE A 96 -3.60 6.45 0.28
N THR A 97 -3.89 7.45 -0.54
CA THR A 97 -3.58 8.85 -0.30
C THR A 97 -4.84 9.69 -0.51
N TYR A 98 -4.75 11.00 -0.31
CA TYR A 98 -5.89 11.91 -0.41
C TYR A 98 -5.59 13.06 -1.38
N SER A 99 -6.58 13.40 -2.20
CA SER A 99 -6.54 14.56 -3.10
C SER A 99 -7.29 15.72 -2.45
N ASP A 100 -6.57 16.78 -2.08
CA ASP A 100 -7.17 17.99 -1.52
C ASP A 100 -8.02 18.75 -2.55
N THR A 101 -7.70 18.61 -3.84
CA THR A 101 -8.42 19.29 -4.92
C THR A 101 -9.76 18.63 -5.22
N LEU A 102 -9.82 17.30 -5.18
CA LEU A 102 -11.04 16.54 -5.44
C LEU A 102 -11.82 16.20 -4.17
N GLU A 103 -11.21 16.37 -3.00
CA GLU A 103 -11.73 15.95 -1.70
C GLU A 103 -12.09 14.45 -1.67
N LEU A 104 -11.23 13.61 -2.25
CA LEU A 104 -11.43 12.17 -2.39
C LEU A 104 -10.17 11.39 -2.08
N TYR A 105 -10.37 10.16 -1.60
CA TYR A 105 -9.30 9.17 -1.49
C TYR A 105 -8.86 8.66 -2.87
N VAL A 106 -7.58 8.33 -2.94
CA VAL A 106 -6.93 7.80 -4.13
C VAL A 106 -6.20 6.51 -3.74
N LEU A 107 -6.57 5.40 -4.36
CA LEU A 107 -5.86 4.13 -4.22
C LEU A 107 -4.56 4.18 -5.02
N CYS A 108 -3.46 3.85 -4.36
CA CYS A 108 -2.12 3.75 -4.92
C CYS A 108 -1.77 2.28 -5.15
N VAL A 109 -1.48 1.92 -6.40
CA VAL A 109 -1.16 0.55 -6.80
C VAL A 109 0.34 0.40 -7.00
N ASP A 110 0.99 -0.39 -6.15
CA ASP A 110 2.45 -0.53 -6.05
C ASP A 110 3.04 -1.76 -6.76
N HIS A 111 2.24 -2.45 -7.57
CA HIS A 111 2.63 -3.64 -8.31
C HIS A 111 2.41 -3.49 -9.82
N PHE A 112 3.27 -4.14 -10.61
CA PHE A 112 3.30 -4.01 -12.06
C PHE A 112 2.71 -5.23 -12.79
N GLY A 113 1.83 -4.99 -13.76
CA GLY A 113 1.75 -5.84 -14.96
C GLY A 113 0.93 -7.14 -14.91
N THR A 114 0.03 -7.35 -13.95
CA THR A 114 -0.91 -8.50 -13.99
C THR A 114 -2.35 -8.06 -13.73
N SER A 115 -3.33 -8.86 -14.17
CA SER A 115 -4.72 -8.67 -13.71
C SER A 115 -4.75 -8.76 -12.18
N TRP A 116 -5.50 -7.89 -11.52
CA TRP A 116 -5.65 -7.85 -10.05
C TRP A 116 -6.09 -9.19 -9.43
N SER A 117 -6.61 -10.12 -10.24
CA SER A 117 -6.92 -11.49 -9.81
C SER A 117 -5.68 -12.37 -9.57
N TYR A 118 -4.52 -12.00 -10.09
CA TYR A 118 -3.24 -12.71 -9.97
C TYR A 118 -2.26 -12.00 -9.01
N VAL A 119 -2.69 -10.89 -8.42
CA VAL A 119 -1.91 -10.15 -7.44
C VAL A 119 -2.37 -10.60 -6.07
N HIS A 120 -1.49 -11.23 -5.32
CA HIS A 120 -1.80 -11.72 -3.99
C HIS A 120 -1.76 -10.60 -2.96
N CYS A 121 -2.67 -10.64 -2.00
CA CYS A 121 -2.56 -9.88 -0.76
C CYS A 121 -2.92 -10.77 0.43
N ASP A 122 -2.33 -10.46 1.56
CA ASP A 122 -2.64 -11.12 2.82
C ASP A 122 -3.83 -10.45 3.48
N THR A 123 -4.59 -11.24 4.23
CA THR A 123 -5.72 -10.76 5.01
C THR A 123 -5.90 -11.58 6.28
N ASP A 124 -6.50 -10.99 7.31
CA ASP A 124 -6.95 -11.67 8.53
C ASP A 124 -8.40 -12.15 8.45
N LEU A 125 -9.11 -11.83 7.36
CA LEU A 125 -10.50 -12.22 7.12
C LEU A 125 -10.61 -13.61 6.50
N GLU A 126 -11.06 -14.60 7.27
CA GLU A 126 -11.21 -15.99 6.81
C GLU A 126 -12.17 -16.12 5.62
N ASN A 127 -13.23 -15.32 5.58
CA ASN A 127 -14.20 -15.31 4.50
C ASN A 127 -13.67 -14.68 3.20
N ALA A 128 -12.46 -14.12 3.20
CA ALA A 128 -11.81 -13.55 2.04
C ALA A 128 -10.84 -14.52 1.33
N ILE A 129 -10.60 -15.74 1.87
CA ILE A 129 -9.67 -16.73 1.30
C ILE A 129 -10.01 -17.02 -0.17
N ARG A 130 -9.01 -16.95 -1.07
CA ARG A 130 -9.11 -17.45 -2.45
C ARG A 130 -7.82 -18.11 -2.91
N GLU A 131 -7.96 -19.14 -3.75
CA GLU A 131 -6.85 -19.80 -4.44
C GLU A 131 -6.70 -19.25 -5.87
N GLU A 132 -5.48 -19.30 -6.42
CA GLU A 132 -5.24 -18.92 -7.82
C GLU A 132 -6.12 -19.73 -8.79
N GLY A 133 -6.79 -19.03 -9.71
CA GLY A 133 -7.62 -19.67 -10.74
C GLY A 133 -9.09 -19.91 -10.34
N GLN A 134 -9.53 -19.52 -9.14
CA GLN A 134 -10.95 -19.50 -8.81
C GLN A 134 -11.66 -18.37 -9.57
N GLU A 135 -12.68 -18.71 -10.38
CA GLU A 135 -13.51 -17.72 -11.10
C GLU A 135 -14.20 -16.76 -10.11
N ARG A 136 -14.40 -15.51 -10.57
CA ARG A 136 -14.93 -14.39 -9.78
C ARG A 136 -16.34 -14.66 -9.25
#